data_AF-A0A959G127-F1
#
_entry.id   AF-A0A959G127-F1
#
_cell.length_a   1.000
_cell.length_b   1.000
_cell.length_c   1.000
_cell.angle_alpha   90.00
_cell.angle_beta   90.00
_cell.angle_gamma   90.00
#
_symmetry.space_group_name_H-M   'P 1'
#
loop_
_entity.id
_entity.type
_entity.pdbx_description
1 polymer ?
#
loop_
_entity_poly.entity_id
_entity_poly.type
_entity_poly.pdbx_seq_one_letter_code
_entity_poly.pdbx_strand_id
1 'polypeptide(L)'
;MNILQKIQDKYLVEFTNNIPFDEFLLNILLTAVLAGLLRLFYIHFGTTLANRRRFANNFLPLALGTFLIIMIVKSSIALSLGLVGALSIVRFRAAIKDPEELTFLFIA
;
A
#
# COMPACT_ATOMS: atom_id res chain seq x y z
N MET A 1 -37.71 0.07 3.93
CA MET A 1 -36.31 0.48 4.19
C MET A 1 -35.77 1.13 2.93
N ASN A 2 -35.31 2.38 2.99
CA ASN A 2 -34.87 3.10 1.78
C ASN A 2 -33.59 2.50 1.20
N ILE A 3 -33.41 2.61 -0.12
CA ILE A 3 -32.22 2.09 -0.84
C ILE A 3 -30.91 2.66 -0.25
N LEU A 4 -30.92 3.93 0.15
CA LEU A 4 -29.85 4.59 0.90
C LEU A 4 -29.44 3.83 2.17
N GLN A 5 -30.40 3.35 2.96
CA GLN A 5 -30.14 2.56 4.17
C GLN A 5 -29.40 1.27 3.81
N LYS A 6 -29.91 0.54 2.80
CA LYS A 6 -29.34 -0.74 2.36
C LYS A 6 -27.93 -0.59 1.76
N ILE A 7 -27.63 0.56 1.16
CA ILE A 7 -26.29 0.93 0.69
C ILE A 7 -25.38 1.23 1.88
N GLN A 8 -25.84 2.07 2.83
CA GLN A 8 -25.09 2.42 4.04
C GLN A 8 -24.76 1.18 4.89
N ASP A 9 -25.74 0.31 5.14
CA ASP A 9 -25.57 -0.93 5.89
C ASP A 9 -24.57 -1.87 5.19
N LYS A 10 -24.62 -1.98 3.85
CA LYS A 10 -23.65 -2.78 3.09
C LYS A 10 -22.23 -2.25 3.26
N TYR A 11 -22.02 -0.94 3.12
CA TYR A 11 -20.69 -0.35 3.34
C TYR A 11 -20.21 -0.58 4.78
N LEU A 12 -21.05 -0.30 5.79
CA LEU A 12 -20.66 -0.48 7.20
C LEU A 12 -20.31 -1.94 7.52
N VAL A 13 -21.02 -2.91 6.95
CA VAL A 13 -20.69 -4.34 7.06
C VAL A 13 -19.37 -4.67 6.34
N GLU A 14 -19.12 -4.13 5.15
CA GLU A 14 -17.89 -4.39 4.39
C GLU A 14 -16.63 -3.79 5.05
N PHE A 15 -16.77 -2.76 5.88
CA PHE A 15 -15.70 -2.21 6.74
C PHE A 15 -15.64 -2.83 8.15
N THR A 16 -16.73 -3.43 8.64
CA THR A 16 -16.80 -4.12 9.95
C THR A 16 -16.44 -5.61 9.85
N ASN A 17 -16.56 -6.19 8.66
CA ASN A 17 -16.00 -7.49 8.33
C ASN A 17 -14.49 -7.42 8.45
N ASN A 18 -14.00 -7.81 9.64
CA ASN A 18 -12.60 -8.05 9.91
C ASN A 18 -11.98 -8.78 8.72
N ILE A 19 -10.86 -8.24 8.20
CA ILE A 19 -10.11 -8.88 7.11
C ILE A 19 -9.84 -10.32 7.54
N PRO A 20 -10.46 -11.32 6.88
CA PRO A 20 -10.46 -12.65 7.44
C PRO A 20 -9.03 -13.19 7.34
N PHE A 21 -8.59 -13.89 8.39
CA PHE A 21 -7.16 -14.13 8.61
C PHE A 21 -6.51 -15.01 7.52
N ASP A 22 -7.33 -15.81 6.84
CA ASP A 22 -7.01 -16.55 5.63
C ASP A 22 -6.76 -15.65 4.41
N GLU A 23 -7.61 -14.66 4.14
CA GLU A 23 -7.34 -13.65 3.09
C GLU A 23 -6.07 -12.84 3.41
N PHE A 24 -5.86 -12.48 4.68
CA PHE A 24 -4.60 -11.84 5.11
C PHE A 24 -3.39 -12.69 4.71
N LEU A 25 -3.41 -13.98 5.08
CA LEU A 25 -2.30 -14.90 4.89
C LEU A 25 -2.04 -15.21 3.40
N LEU A 26 -3.12 -15.34 2.61
CA LEU A 26 -3.04 -15.57 1.18
C LEU A 26 -2.48 -14.35 0.46
N ASN A 27 -2.94 -13.14 0.80
CA ASN A 27 -2.47 -11.92 0.16
C ASN A 27 -1.01 -11.60 0.51
N ILE A 28 -0.57 -11.76 1.78
CA ILE A 28 0.84 -11.50 2.14
C ILE A 28 1.79 -12.50 1.45
N LEU A 29 1.38 -13.76 1.32
CA LEU A 29 2.14 -14.79 0.59
C LEU A 29 2.21 -14.46 -0.90
N LEU A 30 1.08 -14.07 -1.51
CA LEU A 30 1.03 -13.65 -2.92
C LEU A 30 1.93 -12.43 -3.17
N THR A 31 1.90 -11.42 -2.29
CA THR A 31 2.79 -10.25 -2.36
C THR A 31 4.26 -10.65 -2.26
N ALA A 32 4.62 -11.55 -1.35
CA ALA A 32 6.00 -12.05 -1.22
C ALA A 32 6.47 -12.79 -2.47
N VAL A 33 5.61 -13.63 -3.08
CA VAL A 33 5.91 -14.36 -4.33
C VAL A 33 6.08 -13.39 -5.50
N LEU A 34 5.19 -12.41 -5.66
CA LEU A 34 5.26 -11.41 -6.73
C LEU A 34 6.49 -10.50 -6.58
N ALA A 35 6.81 -10.06 -5.36
CA ALA A 35 8.04 -9.29 -5.08
C ALA A 35 9.31 -10.12 -5.31
N GLY A 36 9.27 -11.42 -4.99
CA GLY A 36 10.34 -12.38 -5.31
C GLY A 36 10.55 -12.55 -6.82
N LEU A 37 9.47 -12.69 -7.59
CA LEU A 37 9.51 -12.77 -9.05
C LEU A 37 10.04 -11.47 -9.66
N LEU A 38 9.56 -10.31 -9.19
CA LEU A 38 10.06 -8.99 -9.59
C LEU A 38 11.57 -8.83 -9.32
N ARG A 39 12.04 -9.28 -8.15
CA ARG A 39 13.48 -9.33 -7.80
C ARG A 39 14.27 -10.22 -8.76
N LEU A 40 13.75 -11.39 -9.12
CA LEU A 40 14.39 -12.30 -10.08
C LEU A 40 14.40 -11.75 -11.51
N PHE A 41 13.35 -11.02 -11.92
CA PHE A 41 13.22 -10.39 -13.25
C PHE A 41 14.01 -9.08 -13.38
N TYR A 42 14.27 -8.39 -12.27
CA TYR A 42 15.20 -7.26 -12.21
C TYR A 42 16.66 -7.74 -12.16
N ILE A 43 16.94 -8.86 -11.48
CA ILE A 43 18.03 -9.81 -11.84
C ILE A 43 17.67 -10.43 -13.22
N HIS A 44 18.46 -11.29 -13.87
CA HIS A 44 18.25 -11.68 -15.28
C HIS A 44 18.27 -10.50 -16.29
N PHE A 45 17.20 -9.70 -16.47
CA PHE A 45 17.04 -8.68 -17.53
C PHE A 45 17.63 -7.27 -17.27
N GLY A 46 17.60 -6.75 -16.05
CA GLY A 46 18.15 -5.41 -15.75
C GLY A 46 19.61 -5.16 -16.17
N THR A 47 19.86 -4.10 -16.95
CA THR A 47 21.17 -3.74 -17.54
C THR A 47 21.98 -2.71 -16.71
N THR A 48 21.63 -2.52 -15.44
CA THR A 48 22.15 -1.41 -14.62
C THR A 48 23.60 -1.62 -14.17
N LEU A 49 24.40 -0.54 -14.24
CA LEU A 49 25.82 -0.50 -13.83
C LEU A 49 26.04 -0.53 -12.31
N ALA A 50 25.05 -0.08 -11.53
CA ALA A 50 25.10 -0.11 -10.07
C ALA A 50 24.89 -1.53 -9.51
N ASN A 51 25.14 -1.75 -8.22
CA ASN A 51 25.04 -3.08 -7.58
C ASN A 51 23.60 -3.62 -7.50
N ARG A 52 23.14 -4.13 -8.63
CA ARG A 52 21.81 -4.67 -8.95
C ARG A 52 21.28 -5.67 -7.94
N ARG A 53 22.14 -6.56 -7.42
CA ARG A 53 21.72 -7.56 -6.40
C ARG A 53 21.38 -6.90 -5.06
N ARG A 54 22.09 -5.82 -4.68
CA ARG A 54 21.76 -5.03 -3.48
C ARG A 54 20.44 -4.29 -3.67
N PHE A 55 20.26 -3.60 -4.80
CA PHE A 55 19.01 -2.87 -5.08
C PHE A 55 17.78 -3.79 -5.13
N ALA A 56 17.89 -4.94 -5.81
CA ALA A 56 16.79 -5.90 -5.94
C ALA A 56 16.38 -6.55 -4.60
N ASN A 57 17.24 -6.54 -3.58
CA ASN A 57 16.88 -7.00 -2.24
C ASN A 57 15.92 -6.04 -1.52
N ASN A 58 15.88 -4.75 -1.90
CA ASN A 58 15.00 -3.75 -1.27
C ASN A 58 13.53 -3.93 -1.68
N PHE A 59 13.24 -4.59 -2.80
CA PHE A 59 11.87 -4.76 -3.29
C PHE A 59 10.98 -5.60 -2.35
N LEU A 60 11.55 -6.59 -1.66
CA LEU A 60 10.80 -7.44 -0.73
C LEU A 60 10.29 -6.66 0.50
N PRO A 61 11.13 -5.94 1.28
CA PRO A 61 10.63 -5.12 2.39
C PRO A 61 9.76 -3.95 1.92
N LEU A 62 10.00 -3.36 0.74
CA LEU A 62 9.13 -2.32 0.18
C LEU A 62 7.72 -2.85 -0.16
N ALA A 63 7.62 -4.01 -0.82
CA ALA A 63 6.35 -4.62 -1.17
C ALA A 63 5.55 -5.08 0.07
N LEU A 64 6.23 -5.67 1.06
CA LEU A 64 5.58 -6.08 2.32
C LEU A 64 5.17 -4.87 3.18
N GLY A 65 6.00 -3.82 3.24
CA GLY A 65 5.67 -2.59 3.96
C GLY A 65 4.47 -1.86 3.35
N THR A 66 4.44 -1.70 2.02
CA THR A 66 3.31 -1.08 1.32
C THR A 66 2.02 -1.90 1.45
N PHE A 67 2.11 -3.23 1.39
CA PHE A 67 0.97 -4.12 1.67
C PHE A 67 0.38 -3.91 3.07
N LEU A 68 1.22 -3.87 4.11
CA LEU A 68 0.78 -3.63 5.49
C LEU A 68 0.11 -2.25 5.65
N ILE A 69 0.69 -1.20 5.05
CA ILE A 69 0.10 0.15 5.08
C ILE A 69 -1.28 0.16 4.41
N ILE A 70 -1.39 -0.37 3.19
CA ILE A 70 -2.66 -0.42 2.43
C ILE A 70 -3.73 -1.20 3.20
N MET A 71 -3.33 -2.26 3.89
CA MET A 71 -4.25 -3.07 4.69
C MET A 71 -4.78 -2.33 5.92
N ILE A 72 -3.92 -1.66 6.68
CA ILE A 72 -4.32 -0.86 7.85
C ILE A 72 -5.27 0.27 7.42
N VAL A 73 -4.97 0.90 6.27
CA VAL A 73 -5.82 1.90 5.61
C VAL A 73 -7.18 1.30 5.19
N LYS A 74 -7.20 0.13 4.53
CA LYS A 74 -8.44 -0.57 4.13
C LYS A 74 -9.31 -0.93 5.34
N SER A 75 -8.69 -1.33 6.45
CA SER A 75 -9.40 -1.73 7.68
C SER A 75 -10.08 -0.57 8.41
N SER A 76 -9.86 0.69 8.04
CA SER A 76 -10.50 1.82 8.72
C SER A 76 -10.73 3.05 7.83
N ILE A 77 -12.00 3.31 7.50
CA ILE A 77 -12.44 4.51 6.76
C ILE A 77 -11.83 5.78 7.35
N ALA A 78 -11.86 5.93 8.68
CA ALA A 78 -11.39 7.12 9.37
C ALA A 78 -9.89 7.39 9.14
N LEU A 79 -9.06 6.34 9.10
CA LEU A 79 -7.63 6.46 8.86
C LEU A 79 -7.34 6.70 7.37
N SER A 80 -8.10 6.06 6.47
CA SER A 80 -8.02 6.31 5.02
C SER A 80 -8.43 7.74 4.65
N LEU A 81 -9.53 8.27 5.21
CA LEU A 81 -9.92 9.67 5.04
C LEU A 81 -8.92 10.61 5.71
N GLY A 82 -8.36 10.23 6.87
CA GLY A 82 -7.33 11.00 7.56
C GLY A 82 -6.06 11.17 6.75
N LEU A 83 -5.55 10.11 6.11
CA LEU A 83 -4.33 10.13 5.30
C LEU A 83 -4.53 10.97 4.02
N VAL A 84 -5.61 10.74 3.28
CA VAL A 84 -5.96 11.51 2.07
C VAL A 84 -6.28 12.97 2.42
N GLY A 85 -6.99 13.20 3.54
CA GLY A 85 -7.33 14.53 4.05
C GLY A 85 -6.11 15.32 4.50
N ALA A 86 -5.18 14.70 5.23
CA ALA A 86 -3.92 15.33 5.63
C ALA A 86 -3.08 15.73 4.40
N LEU A 87 -2.94 14.85 3.42
CA LEU A 87 -2.20 15.15 2.18
C LEU A 87 -2.91 16.25 1.36
N SER A 88 -4.24 16.31 1.38
CA SER A 88 -5.03 17.41 0.81
C SER A 88 -4.88 18.74 1.55
N ILE A 89 -4.66 18.73 2.88
CA ILE A 89 -4.48 19.93 3.72
C ILE A 89 -3.06 20.48 3.59
N VAL A 90 -2.04 19.61 3.56
CA VAL A 90 -0.61 19.96 3.38
C VAL A 90 -0.32 20.59 2.01
N ARG A 91 -1.29 20.54 1.08
CA ARG A 91 -1.34 21.40 -0.11
C ARG A 91 -0.19 21.18 -1.09
N PHE A 92 -0.01 19.93 -1.49
CA PHE A 92 0.76 19.58 -2.68
C PHE A 92 0.12 20.17 -3.95
N ARG A 93 0.56 21.38 -4.32
CA ARG A 93 0.24 22.03 -5.61
C ARG A 93 1.08 21.49 -6.77
N ALA A 94 2.10 20.69 -6.48
CA ALA A 94 2.86 19.90 -7.44
C ALA A 94 2.57 18.42 -7.18
N ALA A 95 2.45 17.62 -8.23
CA ALA A 95 2.31 16.17 -8.10
C ALA A 95 3.62 15.58 -7.58
N ILE A 96 3.61 15.02 -6.37
CA ILE A 96 4.72 14.22 -5.84
C ILE A 96 4.87 12.99 -6.74
N LYS A 97 6.10 12.72 -7.21
CA LYS A 97 6.33 11.58 -8.10
C LYS A 97 6.58 10.30 -7.32
N ASP A 98 7.32 10.40 -6.22
CA ASP A 98 7.81 9.25 -5.47
C ASP A 98 7.51 9.39 -3.96
N PRO A 99 7.11 8.29 -3.27
CA PRO A 99 6.73 8.35 -1.86
C PRO A 99 7.90 8.67 -0.91
N GLU A 100 9.15 8.56 -1.38
CA GLU A 100 10.33 8.98 -0.61
C GLU A 100 10.34 10.51 -0.40
N GLU A 101 9.88 11.30 -1.37
CA GLU A 101 9.79 12.77 -1.27
C GLU A 101 8.86 13.20 -0.10
N LEU A 102 7.79 12.44 0.16
CA LEU A 102 6.90 12.67 1.31
C LEU A 102 7.62 12.46 2.65
N THR A 103 8.50 11.46 2.75
CA THR A 103 9.18 11.12 4.01
C THR A 103 10.17 12.22 4.40
N PHE A 104 10.89 12.80 3.44
CA PHE A 104 11.75 13.96 3.70
C PHE A 104 10.96 15.21 4.14
N LEU A 105 9.77 15.43 3.58
CA LEU A 105 8.92 16.59 3.88
C LEU A 105 8.21 16.52 5.25
N PHE A 106 8.05 15.32 5.82
CA PHE A 106 7.48 15.14 7.16
C PHE A 106 8.53 15.06 8.29
N ILE A 107 9.83 14.99 7.95
CA ILE A 107 10.95 14.91 8.91
C ILE A 107 11.66 16.26 9.09
N ALA A 108 11.47 17.21 8.16
CA ALA A 108 11.97 18.58 8.22
C ALA A 108 10.98 19.55 8.92
#